data_AF-A0A1E1WD99-F1
#
_entry.id   AF-A0A1E1WD99-F1
#
_cell.length_a   1.000
_cell.length_b   1.000
_cell.length_c   1.000
_cell.angle_alpha   90.00
_cell.angle_beta   90.00
_cell.angle_gamma   90.00
#
_symmetry.space_group_name_H-M   'P 1'
#
loop_
_entity.id
_entity.type
_entity.pdbx_description
1 polymer ?
#
loop_
_entity_poly.entity_id
_entity_poly.type
_entity_poly.pdbx_seq_one_letter_code
_entity_poly.pdbx_strand_id
1 'polypeptide(L)'
;MEDEIEECIRKKIQWPQLPGTVKKLLGDSPKEYERYIFEFSIKNQLRYRGSLVRTVRKDEKKYYETLIHSSIQRLMLYPYHLADMIVKGLRITPFIYYVEVVALLIEMEKSYDTMPNFTAADCLRLLGIGRNEYLELVARARSLGRRGRSKAIR
;
A
#
# COMPACT_ATOMS: atom_id res chain seq x y z
N MET A 1 3.72 -23.98 1.03
CA MET A 1 2.27 -24.18 0.75
C MET A 1 1.67 -22.94 0.11
N GLU A 2 1.78 -21.74 0.72
CA GLU A 2 1.43 -20.49 0.03
C GLU A 2 2.30 -20.24 -1.21
N ASP A 3 3.56 -20.66 -1.19
CA ASP A 3 4.50 -20.50 -2.31
C ASP A 3 4.00 -21.15 -3.61
N GLU A 4 3.29 -22.28 -3.54
CA GLU A 4 2.73 -22.97 -4.71
C GLU A 4 1.59 -22.15 -5.35
N ILE A 5 0.74 -21.53 -4.50
CA ILE A 5 -0.33 -20.64 -4.95
C ILE A 5 0.29 -19.40 -5.59
N GLU A 6 1.29 -18.79 -4.93
CA GLU A 6 2.00 -17.63 -5.46
C GLU A 6 2.70 -17.95 -6.79
N GLU A 7 3.34 -19.11 -6.92
CA GLU A 7 3.97 -19.56 -8.17
C GLU A 7 2.95 -19.69 -9.31
N CYS A 8 1.77 -20.26 -9.03
CA CYS A 8 0.68 -20.31 -10.00
C CYS A 8 0.23 -18.91 -10.43
N ILE A 9 0.15 -17.96 -9.48
CA ILE A 9 -0.20 -16.56 -9.77
C ILE A 9 0.89 -15.89 -10.62
N ARG A 10 2.18 -16.08 -10.29
CA ARG A 10 3.33 -15.56 -11.07
C ARG A 10 3.33 -16.11 -12.50
N LYS A 11 3.01 -17.40 -12.67
CA LYS A 11 2.84 -18.08 -13.97
C LYS A 11 1.54 -17.72 -14.70
N LYS A 12 0.66 -16.92 -14.09
CA LYS A 12 -0.63 -16.46 -14.64
C LYS A 12 -1.59 -17.61 -14.98
N ILE A 13 -1.55 -18.69 -14.19
CA ILE A 13 -2.43 -19.85 -14.36
C ILE A 13 -3.84 -19.47 -13.90
N GLN A 14 -4.84 -19.71 -14.75
CA GLN A 14 -6.24 -19.46 -14.37
C GLN A 14 -6.84 -20.64 -13.61
N TRP A 15 -7.92 -20.39 -12.85
CA TRP A 15 -8.60 -21.40 -12.05
C TRP A 15 -8.84 -22.75 -12.75
N PRO A 16 -9.34 -22.82 -14.00
CA PRO A 16 -9.57 -24.10 -14.67
C PRO A 16 -8.31 -24.95 -14.81
N GLN A 17 -7.16 -24.30 -15.02
CA GLN A 17 -5.86 -24.91 -15.30
C GLN A 17 -5.01 -25.13 -14.03
N LEU A 18 -5.51 -24.77 -12.85
CA LEU A 18 -4.77 -24.99 -11.61
C LEU A 18 -4.56 -26.48 -11.32
N PRO A 19 -3.39 -26.87 -10.78
CA PRO A 19 -3.16 -28.21 -10.28
C PRO A 19 -4.19 -28.62 -9.23
N GLY A 20 -4.60 -29.89 -9.24
CA GLY A 20 -5.58 -30.40 -8.28
C GLY A 20 -5.14 -30.29 -6.82
N THR A 21 -3.83 -30.33 -6.55
CA THR A 21 -3.25 -30.07 -5.22
C THR A 21 -3.55 -28.64 -4.75
N VAL A 22 -3.30 -27.65 -5.62
CA VAL A 22 -3.54 -26.24 -5.33
C VAL A 22 -5.03 -25.94 -5.18
N LYS A 23 -5.89 -26.56 -6.00
CA LYS A 23 -7.35 -26.42 -5.85
C LYS A 23 -7.83 -26.92 -4.48
N LYS A 24 -7.34 -28.09 -4.04
CA LYS A 24 -7.65 -28.63 -2.71
C LYS A 24 -7.16 -27.73 -1.57
N LEU A 25 -5.97 -27.12 -1.71
CA LEU A 25 -5.46 -26.14 -0.73
C LEU A 25 -6.37 -24.91 -0.61
N LEU A 26 -7.03 -24.53 -1.69
CA LEU A 26 -7.97 -23.40 -1.75
C LEU A 26 -9.42 -23.82 -1.43
N GLY A 27 -9.62 -25.03 -0.87
CA GLY A 27 -10.94 -25.58 -0.55
C GLY A 27 -11.84 -25.75 -1.78
N ASP A 28 -11.24 -26.01 -2.95
CA ASP A 28 -11.91 -26.11 -4.25
C ASP A 28 -12.80 -24.89 -4.59
N SER A 29 -12.47 -23.73 -4.01
CA SER A 29 -13.21 -22.48 -4.16
C SER A 29 -12.52 -21.52 -5.15
N PRO A 30 -13.13 -21.26 -6.32
CA PRO A 30 -12.61 -20.25 -7.25
C PRO A 30 -12.50 -18.87 -6.60
N LYS A 31 -13.47 -18.52 -5.75
CA LYS A 31 -13.50 -17.22 -5.04
C LYS A 31 -12.30 -17.06 -4.11
N GLU A 32 -11.85 -18.15 -3.49
CA GLU A 32 -10.68 -18.13 -2.63
C GLU A 32 -9.42 -17.82 -3.44
N TYR A 33 -9.29 -18.44 -4.62
CA TYR A 33 -8.18 -18.12 -5.51
C TYR A 33 -8.22 -16.66 -5.98
N GLU A 34 -9.40 -16.12 -6.28
CA GLU A 34 -9.54 -14.70 -6.64
C GLU A 34 -9.09 -13.77 -5.51
N ARG A 35 -9.36 -14.13 -4.25
CA ARG A 35 -8.87 -13.41 -3.07
C ARG A 35 -7.34 -13.43 -3.01
N TYR A 36 -6.73 -14.62 -3.14
CA TYR A 36 -5.28 -14.78 -3.16
C TYR A 36 -4.61 -14.02 -4.31
N ILE A 37 -5.17 -14.06 -5.52
CA ILE A 37 -4.70 -13.27 -6.66
C ILE A 37 -4.65 -11.78 -6.28
N PHE A 38 -5.74 -11.27 -5.70
CA PHE A 38 -5.82 -9.85 -5.33
C PHE A 38 -4.82 -9.49 -4.24
N GLU A 39 -4.78 -10.24 -3.13
CA GLU A 39 -3.86 -9.99 -2.01
C GLU A 39 -2.40 -10.07 -2.44
N PHE A 40 -2.03 -11.09 -3.20
CA PHE A 40 -0.70 -11.23 -3.79
C PHE A 40 -0.35 -10.04 -4.68
N SER A 41 -1.30 -9.61 -5.52
CA SER A 41 -1.09 -8.49 -6.44
C SER A 41 -0.89 -7.16 -5.73
N ILE A 42 -1.59 -6.93 -4.61
CA ILE A 42 -1.42 -5.72 -3.79
C ILE A 42 -0.10 -5.77 -3.03
N LYS A 43 0.19 -6.89 -2.34
CA LYS A 43 1.41 -7.10 -1.56
C LYS A 43 2.68 -6.92 -2.40
N ASN A 44 2.66 -7.40 -3.64
CA ASN A 44 3.80 -7.34 -4.56
C ASN A 44 3.74 -6.16 -5.54
N GLN A 45 2.81 -5.22 -5.34
CA GLN A 45 2.65 -4.02 -6.18
C GLN A 45 2.65 -4.32 -7.69
N LEU A 46 1.85 -5.31 -8.10
CA LEU A 46 1.82 -5.76 -9.50
C LEU A 46 1.16 -4.72 -10.41
N ARG A 47 1.58 -4.69 -11.67
CA ARG A 47 0.91 -3.90 -12.70
C ARG A 47 -0.42 -4.57 -13.04
N TYR A 48 -1.50 -3.80 -13.14
CA TYR A 48 -2.83 -4.30 -13.49
C TYR A 48 -2.83 -5.00 -14.86
N ARG A 49 -2.31 -4.29 -15.87
CA ARG A 49 -2.15 -4.82 -17.22
C ARG A 49 -1.12 -5.95 -17.24
N GLY A 50 -1.53 -7.07 -17.84
CA GLY A 50 -0.67 -8.26 -17.98
C GLY A 50 -0.65 -9.18 -16.75
N SER A 51 -1.33 -8.83 -15.65
CA SER A 51 -1.45 -9.68 -14.46
C SER A 51 -2.82 -10.36 -14.38
N LEU A 52 -2.94 -11.42 -13.57
CA LEU A 52 -4.23 -12.08 -13.33
C LEU A 52 -5.25 -11.17 -12.65
N VAL A 53 -4.82 -10.09 -11.97
CA VAL A 53 -5.74 -9.23 -11.23
C VAL A 53 -6.88 -8.64 -12.09
N ARG A 54 -6.66 -8.45 -13.40
CA ARG A 54 -7.70 -8.00 -14.35
C ARG A 54 -8.88 -8.97 -14.50
N THR A 55 -8.69 -10.25 -14.19
CA THR A 55 -9.78 -11.24 -14.24
C THR A 55 -10.69 -11.08 -13.03
N VAL A 56 -10.13 -10.71 -11.87
CA VAL A 56 -10.81 -10.65 -10.56
C VAL A 56 -11.25 -9.25 -10.13
N ARG A 57 -10.62 -8.20 -10.67
CA ARG A 57 -11.01 -6.80 -10.52
C ARG A 57 -11.11 -6.18 -11.90
N LYS A 58 -12.26 -5.60 -12.23
CA LYS A 58 -12.50 -4.97 -13.53
C LYS A 58 -12.10 -3.49 -13.56
N ASP A 59 -12.16 -2.84 -12.41
CA ASP A 59 -11.82 -1.43 -12.24
C ASP A 59 -10.32 -1.27 -11.97
N GLU A 60 -9.59 -0.87 -13.01
CA GLU A 60 -8.14 -0.60 -12.95
C GLU A 60 -7.83 0.56 -11.99
N LYS A 61 -8.65 1.61 -11.98
CA LYS A 61 -8.43 2.78 -11.13
C LYS A 61 -8.56 2.39 -9.66
N LYS A 62 -9.65 1.72 -9.29
CA LYS A 62 -9.90 1.26 -7.92
C LYS A 62 -8.84 0.26 -7.44
N TYR A 63 -8.30 -0.56 -8.35
CA TYR A 63 -7.18 -1.44 -8.02
C TYR A 63 -5.94 -0.62 -7.58
N TYR A 64 -5.55 0.38 -8.36
CA TYR A 64 -4.39 1.22 -8.02
C TYR A 64 -4.64 2.09 -6.78
N GLU A 65 -5.86 2.58 -6.57
CA GLU A 65 -6.23 3.27 -5.31
C GLU A 65 -6.00 2.36 -4.11
N THR A 66 -6.46 1.10 -4.20
CA THR A 66 -6.28 0.11 -3.13
C THR A 66 -4.79 -0.24 -2.92
N LEU A 67 -4.03 -0.38 -4.00
CA LEU A 67 -2.59 -0.65 -3.96
C LEU A 67 -1.84 0.45 -3.23
N ILE A 68 -2.14 1.71 -3.57
CA ILE A 68 -1.50 2.87 -2.94
C ILE A 68 -1.89 2.96 -1.46
N HIS A 69 -3.17 2.83 -1.15
CA HIS A 69 -3.61 2.85 0.24
C HIS A 69 -2.93 1.75 1.07
N SER A 70 -2.86 0.52 0.57
CA SER A 70 -2.16 -0.57 1.27
C SER A 70 -0.66 -0.33 1.41
N SER A 71 -0.02 0.26 0.40
CA SER A 71 1.41 0.60 0.43
C SER A 71 1.69 1.67 1.51
N ILE A 72 0.86 2.71 1.62
CA ILE A 72 0.96 3.75 2.66
C ILE A 72 0.78 3.13 4.05
N GLN A 73 -0.25 2.31 4.24
CA GLN A 73 -0.53 1.65 5.52
C GLN A 73 0.62 0.75 6.01
N ARG A 74 1.40 0.21 5.07
CA ARG A 74 2.59 -0.62 5.33
C ARG A 74 3.89 0.18 5.33
N LEU A 75 3.83 1.52 5.23
CA LEU A 75 4.98 2.43 5.14
C LEU A 75 5.96 2.09 4.00
N MET A 76 5.44 1.48 2.92
CA MET A 76 6.25 1.04 1.80
C MET A 76 6.75 2.23 0.97
N LEU A 77 7.86 2.00 0.29
CA LEU A 77 8.37 2.90 -0.74
C LEU A 77 7.30 3.16 -1.80
N TYR A 78 7.24 4.39 -2.31
CA TYR A 78 6.40 4.71 -3.46
C TYR A 78 6.72 3.76 -4.63
N PRO A 79 5.71 3.13 -5.25
CA PRO A 79 5.94 2.17 -6.33
C PRO A 79 6.33 2.88 -7.63
N TYR A 80 7.61 3.25 -7.76
CA TYR A 80 8.15 4.00 -8.89
C TYR A 80 7.94 3.31 -10.25
N HIS A 81 7.95 1.97 -10.28
CA HIS A 81 7.67 1.19 -11.48
C HIS A 81 6.21 1.28 -11.97
N LEU A 82 5.31 1.84 -11.15
CA LEU A 82 3.90 2.10 -11.48
C LEU A 82 3.59 3.60 -11.59
N ALA A 83 4.60 4.48 -11.55
CA ALA A 83 4.41 5.92 -11.53
C ALA A 83 3.61 6.43 -12.74
N ASP A 84 3.77 5.81 -13.91
CA ASP A 84 3.01 6.13 -15.12
C ASP A 84 1.51 5.95 -14.94
N MET A 85 1.08 4.95 -14.17
CA MET A 85 -0.32 4.68 -13.87
C MET A 85 -0.85 5.54 -12.72
N ILE A 86 -0.04 5.74 -11.69
CA ILE A 86 -0.45 6.44 -10.47
C ILE A 86 -0.51 7.95 -10.70
N VAL A 87 0.52 8.55 -11.31
CA VAL A 87 0.54 9.99 -11.57
C VAL A 87 -0.50 10.37 -12.61
N LYS A 88 -0.60 9.63 -13.72
CA LYS A 88 -1.56 9.96 -14.79
C LYS A 88 -3.00 9.56 -14.43
N GLY A 89 -3.19 8.39 -13.79
CA GLY A 89 -4.51 7.84 -13.50
C GLY A 89 -5.12 8.31 -12.18
N LEU A 90 -4.31 8.49 -11.14
CA LEU A 90 -4.77 8.88 -9.81
C LEU A 90 -4.38 10.32 -9.40
N ARG A 91 -3.46 10.95 -10.14
CA ARG A 91 -2.88 12.27 -9.80
C ARG A 91 -2.15 12.28 -8.46
N ILE A 92 -1.62 11.14 -8.06
CA ILE A 92 -0.82 10.99 -6.84
C ILE A 92 0.66 11.03 -7.22
N THR A 93 1.32 12.14 -6.93
CA THR A 93 2.77 12.28 -7.08
C THR A 93 3.50 11.62 -5.90
N PRO A 94 4.79 11.31 -6.01
CA PRO A 94 5.59 10.86 -4.86
C PRO A 94 5.48 11.84 -3.67
N PHE A 95 5.50 13.15 -3.93
CA PHE A 95 5.32 14.16 -2.89
C PHE A 95 4.01 13.96 -2.12
N ILE A 96 2.87 13.87 -2.81
CA ILE A 96 1.55 13.64 -2.18
C ILE A 96 1.55 12.33 -1.40
N TYR A 97 2.11 11.26 -1.97
CA TYR A 97 2.19 9.96 -1.30
C TYR A 97 2.95 10.04 0.03
N TYR A 98 4.12 10.68 0.07
CA TYR A 98 4.91 10.75 1.30
C TYR A 98 4.32 11.71 2.33
N VAL A 99 3.55 12.73 1.92
CA VAL A 99 2.76 13.54 2.86
C VAL A 99 1.78 12.64 3.62
N GLU A 100 1.06 11.76 2.91
CA GLU A 100 0.14 10.79 3.53
C GLU A 100 0.88 9.77 4.43
N VAL A 101 2.05 9.29 4.03
CA VAL A 101 2.88 8.39 4.87
C VAL A 101 3.26 9.07 6.19
N VAL A 102 3.75 10.30 6.14
CA VAL A 102 4.13 11.05 7.36
C VAL A 102 2.90 11.36 8.20
N ALA A 103 1.79 11.78 7.60
CA ALA A 103 0.53 12.05 8.29
C ALA A 103 0.03 10.81 9.04
N LEU A 104 0.01 9.65 8.37
CA LEU A 104 -0.35 8.37 8.97
C LEU A 104 0.57 8.02 10.15
N LEU A 105 1.88 8.23 10.01
CA LEU A 105 2.84 7.91 11.07
C LEU A 105 2.58 8.73 12.35
N ILE A 106 2.26 10.02 12.18
CA ILE A 106 1.86 10.93 13.26
C ILE A 106 0.54 10.46 13.89
N GLU A 107 -0.46 10.15 13.07
CA GLU A 107 -1.79 9.69 13.53
C GLU A 107 -1.69 8.39 14.35
N MET A 108 -0.86 7.45 13.90
CA MET A 108 -0.61 6.18 14.59
C MET A 108 0.35 6.32 15.79
N GLU A 109 0.88 7.52 16.05
CA GLU A 109 1.90 7.80 17.06
C GLU A 109 3.14 6.88 16.99
N LYS A 110 3.51 6.46 15.77
CA LYS A 110 4.65 5.56 15.57
C LYS A 110 5.98 6.31 15.57
N SER A 111 7.06 5.62 15.97
CA SER A 111 8.41 6.15 15.83
C SER A 111 8.76 6.31 14.35
N TYR A 112 9.49 7.38 14.02
CA TYR A 112 10.11 7.58 12.70
C TYR A 112 10.92 6.36 12.26
N ASP A 113 11.58 5.71 13.22
CA ASP A 113 12.47 4.57 13.00
C ASP A 113 11.72 3.29 12.56
N THR A 114 10.38 3.31 12.52
CA THR A 114 9.57 2.23 11.95
C THR A 114 9.47 2.28 10.42
N MET A 115 9.83 3.41 9.80
CA MET A 115 9.85 3.52 8.34
C MET A 115 11.05 2.75 7.75
N PRO A 116 10.85 2.01 6.64
CA PRO A 116 11.96 1.45 5.88
C PRO A 116 12.94 2.52 5.40
N ASN A 117 14.24 2.20 5.34
CA ASN A 117 15.30 3.15 5.01
C ASN A 117 15.06 3.93 3.70
N PHE A 118 14.63 3.25 2.64
CA PHE A 118 14.36 3.92 1.35
C PHE A 118 13.10 4.81 1.41
N THR A 119 12.11 4.46 2.22
CA THR A 119 10.94 5.32 2.49
C THR A 119 11.38 6.59 3.23
N ALA A 120 12.18 6.45 4.29
CA ALA A 120 12.69 7.57 5.08
C ALA A 120 13.60 8.50 4.25
N ALA A 121 14.48 7.92 3.43
CA ALA A 121 15.33 8.68 2.51
C ALA A 121 14.51 9.54 1.54
N ASP A 122 13.39 9.01 1.03
CA ASP A 122 12.50 9.76 0.15
C ASP A 122 11.66 10.81 0.90
N CYS A 123 11.21 10.54 2.13
CA CYS A 123 10.61 11.57 2.98
C CYS A 123 11.56 12.76 3.17
N LEU A 124 12.85 12.49 3.44
CA LEU A 124 13.84 13.55 3.55
C LEU A 124 14.05 14.28 2.21
N ARG A 125 14.24 13.53 1.11
CA ARG A 125 14.53 14.10 -0.21
C ARG A 125 13.38 14.93 -0.78
N LEU A 126 12.14 14.49 -0.58
CA LEU A 126 10.96 15.11 -1.20
C LEU A 126 10.26 16.11 -0.29
N LEU A 127 10.24 15.87 1.02
CA LEU A 127 9.53 16.72 1.99
C LEU A 127 10.48 17.55 2.85
N GLY A 128 11.76 17.23 2.88
CA GLY A 128 12.70 17.81 3.85
C GLY A 128 12.48 17.30 5.28
N ILE A 129 11.78 16.18 5.46
CA ILE A 129 11.43 15.65 6.78
C ILE A 129 12.35 14.47 7.13
N GLY A 130 13.37 14.78 7.92
CA GLY A 130 14.17 13.80 8.62
C GLY A 130 13.56 13.44 9.99
N ARG A 131 14.33 12.71 10.78
CA ARG A 131 13.92 12.23 12.10
C ARG A 131 13.60 13.37 13.06
N ASN A 132 14.41 14.43 13.07
CA ASN A 132 14.24 15.55 14.00
C ASN A 132 13.04 16.41 13.62
N GLU A 133 12.88 16.69 12.32
CA GLU A 133 11.74 17.43 11.79
C GLU A 133 10.43 16.68 12.07
N TYR A 134 10.43 15.35 11.94
CA TYR A 134 9.29 14.53 12.33
C TYR A 134 8.95 14.63 13.82
N LEU A 135 9.95 14.55 14.71
CA LEU A 135 9.72 14.68 16.16
C LEU A 135 9.14 16.04 16.53
N GLU A 136 9.60 17.10 15.87
CA GLU A 136 9.00 18.43 16.01
C GLU A 136 7.55 18.47 15.53
N LEU A 137 7.24 17.85 14.39
CA LEU A 137 5.88 17.77 13.86
C LEU A 137 4.95 17.01 14.83
N VAL A 138 5.39 15.88 15.38
CA VAL A 138 4.63 15.12 16.39
C VAL A 138 4.38 15.96 17.64
N ALA A 139 5.41 16.66 18.15
CA ALA A 139 5.27 17.53 19.32
C ALA A 139 4.26 18.67 19.06
N ARG A 140 4.34 19.30 17.88
CA ARG A 140 3.38 20.33 17.45
C ARG A 140 1.97 19.77 17.32
N ALA A 141 1.79 18.63 16.65
CA ALA A 141 0.49 17.98 16.48
C ALA A 141 -0.17 17.66 17.83
N ARG A 142 0.59 17.13 18.79
CA ARG A 142 0.11 16.89 20.16
C ARG A 142 -0.27 18.18 20.88
N SER A 143 0.52 19.25 20.72
CA SER A 143 0.22 20.55 21.33
C SER A 143 -1.07 21.17 20.77
N LEU A 144 -1.33 21.00 19.47
CA LEU A 144 -2.52 21.48 18.79
C LEU A 144 -3.75 20.63 19.14
N GLY A 145 -3.61 19.30 19.20
CA GLY A 145 -4.66 18.40 19.69
C GLY A 145 -5.04 18.66 21.16
N ARG A 146 -4.06 19.05 22.00
CA ARG A 146 -4.32 19.53 23.37
C ARG A 146 -5.04 20.89 23.39
N ARG A 147 -4.73 21.82 22.48
CA ARG A 147 -5.45 23.09 22.32
C ARG A 147 -6.87 22.94 21.77
N GLY A 148 -7.12 21.92 20.94
CA GLY A 148 -8.45 21.60 20.41
C GLY A 148 -9.45 21.06 21.44
N ARG A 149 -8.97 20.55 22.59
CA ARG A 149 -9.84 20.14 23.72
C ARG A 149 -10.11 21.26 24.72
N SER A 150 -9.38 22.38 24.66
CA SER A 150 -9.51 23.49 25.63
C SER A 150 -10.25 24.72 25.10
N LYS A 151 -10.88 24.66 23.92
CA LYS A 151 -11.77 25.74 23.41
C LYS A 151 -13.11 25.21 22.86
N ALA A 152 -13.72 24.30 23.60
CA ALA A 152 -15.14 23.99 23.46
C ALA A 152 -15.80 23.93 24.85
N ILE A 153 -15.74 25.06 25.59
CA ILE A 153 -16.67 25.35 26.69
C ILE A 153 -17.03 26.84 26.62
N ARG A 154 -18.02 27.12 25.78
CA ARG A 154 -19.18 28.03 25.89
C ARG A 154 -19.58 28.55 24.52
#